data_AF-A0A1M3BK41-F1
#
_entry.id   AF-A0A1M3BK41-F1
#
_cell.length_a   1.000
_cell.length_b   1.000
_cell.length_c   1.000
_cell.angle_alpha   90.00
_cell.angle_beta   90.00
_cell.angle_gamma   90.00
#
_symmetry.space_group_name_H-M   'P 1'
#
loop_
_entity.id
_entity.type
_entity.pdbx_description
1 polymer ?
#
loop_
_entity_poly.entity_id
_entity_poly.type
_entity_poly.pdbx_seq_one_letter_code
_entity_poly.pdbx_strand_id
1 'polypeptide(L)' 'MELMDDNDPDQPKICIYPGCERPAVPPHPMGGPQPAFCDLEDHNALSAHLERKRLAAAASNEEGNDGR' A
#
# COMPACT_ATOMS: atom_id res chain seq x y z
N MET A 1 -12.35 -29.93 -0.31
CA MET A 1 -12.10 -28.61 0.30
C MET A 1 -10.63 -28.33 0.08
N GLU A 2 -10.27 -28.04 -1.17
CA GLU A 2 -8.92 -27.65 -1.51
C GLU A 2 -8.82 -26.16 -1.21
N LEU A 3 -8.06 -25.83 -0.17
CA LEU A 3 -7.62 -24.48 0.08
C LEU A 3 -6.72 -24.13 -1.09
N MET A 4 -7.28 -23.43 -2.07
CA MET A 4 -6.48 -22.64 -3.00
C MET A 4 -5.76 -21.63 -2.12
N ASP A 5 -4.51 -21.92 -1.80
CA ASP A 5 -3.61 -20.95 -1.18
C ASP A 5 -3.41 -19.82 -2.21
N ASP A 6 -4.32 -18.83 -2.19
CA ASP A 6 -4.39 -17.65 -3.06
C ASP A 6 -3.18 -16.70 -2.94
N ASN A 7 -2.05 -17.20 -2.43
CA ASN A 7 -0.82 -16.45 -2.27
C ASN A 7 0.23 -16.99 -3.26
N ASP A 8 -0.01 -16.72 -4.54
CA ASP A 8 0.97 -16.92 -5.60
C ASP A 8 2.17 -15.98 -5.34
N PRO A 9 3.34 -16.50 -4.91
CA PRO A 9 4.49 -15.67 -4.55
C PRO A 9 5.08 -14.93 -5.76
N ASP A 10 4.66 -15.30 -6.98
CA ASP A 10 5.13 -14.74 -8.23
C ASP A 10 4.29 -13.53 -8.69
N GLN A 11 3.14 -13.27 -8.06
CA GLN A 11 2.36 -12.07 -8.35
C GLN A 11 2.92 -10.86 -7.58
N PRO A 12 3.39 -9.81 -8.29
CA PRO A 12 3.92 -8.63 -7.65
C PRO A 12 2.81 -7.89 -6.91
N LYS A 13 2.95 -7.77 -5.59
CA LYS A 13 2.04 -6.95 -4.77
C LYS A 13 2.13 -5.49 -5.24
N ILE A 14 1.03 -4.76 -5.22
CA ILE A 14 1.04 -3.32 -5.53
C ILE A 14 1.57 -2.54 -4.33
N CYS A 15 2.29 -1.44 -4.60
CA CYS A 15 2.81 -0.55 -3.58
C CYS A 15 1.66 -0.02 -2.71
N ILE A 16 1.78 -0.16 -1.38
CA ILE A 16 0.73 0.26 -0.43
C ILE A 16 0.74 1.77 -0.12
N TYR A 17 1.53 2.55 -0.84
CA TYR A 17 1.58 4.00 -0.66
C TYR A 17 0.26 4.61 -1.18
N PRO A 18 -0.41 5.52 -0.45
CA PRO A 18 -1.69 6.09 -0.88
C PRO A 18 -1.59 6.75 -2.26
N GLY A 19 -2.42 6.31 -3.21
CA GLY A 19 -2.42 6.83 -4.58
C GLY A 19 -1.30 6.30 -5.48
N CYS A 20 -0.52 5.31 -5.04
CA CYS A 20 0.46 4.64 -5.90
C CYS A 20 -0.11 3.35 -6.49
N GLU A 21 0.09 3.16 -7.79
CA GLU A 21 -0.36 1.95 -8.53
C GLU A 21 0.82 1.11 -9.05
N ARG A 22 2.05 1.48 -8.68
CA ARG A 22 3.27 0.78 -9.11
C ARG A 22 3.41 -0.55 -8.39
N PRO A 23 4.00 -1.58 -9.03
CA PRO A 23 4.34 -2.81 -8.34
C PRO A 23 5.36 -2.53 -7.22
N ALA A 24 5.19 -3.22 -6.10
CA ALA A 24 6.19 -3.29 -5.05
C ALA A 24 7.46 -3.98 -5.57
N VAL A 25 8.57 -3.73 -4.89
CA VAL A 25 9.85 -4.34 -5.25
C VAL A 25 9.68 -5.87 -5.23
N PRO A 26 10.17 -6.57 -6.27
CA PRO A 26 10.13 -8.02 -6.32
C PRO A 26 10.77 -8.66 -5.09
N PRO A 27 10.35 -9.87 -4.71
CA PRO A 27 10.99 -10.59 -3.61
C PRO A 27 12.45 -10.87 -3.97
N HIS A 28 13.32 -10.88 -2.96
CA HIS A 28 14.74 -11.13 -3.17
C HIS A 28 14.98 -12.60 -3.58
N PRO A 29 15.84 -12.90 -4.58
CA PRO A 29 16.02 -14.25 -5.12
C PRO A 29 16.57 -15.27 -4.11
N MET A 30 17.29 -14.80 -3.07
CA MET A 30 17.80 -15.64 -1.97
C MET A 30 16.76 -15.91 -0.87
N GLY A 31 15.51 -15.50 -1.09
CA GLY A 31 14.44 -15.57 -0.10
C GLY A 31 14.39 -14.34 0.81
N GLY A 32 13.27 -14.18 1.49
CA GLY A 32 12.96 -13.04 2.35
C GLY A 32 11.49 -12.62 2.21
N PRO A 33 10.96 -11.85 3.17
CA PRO A 33 9.62 -11.31 3.04
C PRO A 33 9.55 -10.35 1.84
N GLN A 34 8.47 -10.43 1.08
CA GLN A 34 8.25 -9.51 -0.03
C GLN A 34 8.05 -8.07 0.48
N PRO A 35 8.77 -7.08 -0.07
CA PRO A 35 8.55 -5.67 0.23
C PRO A 35 7.11 -5.22 -0.08
N ALA A 36 6.59 -4.29 0.71
CA ALA A 36 5.26 -3.71 0.50
C ALA A 36 5.27 -2.43 -0.36
N PHE A 37 6.45 -1.91 -0.68
CA PHE A 37 6.63 -0.63 -1.37
C PHE A 37 7.42 -0.82 -2.67
N CYS A 38 7.25 0.10 -3.61
CA CYS A 38 8.06 0.16 -4.83
C CYS A 38 9.47 0.68 -4.54
N ASP A 39 10.29 0.80 -5.59
CA ASP A 39 11.68 1.26 -5.55
C ASP A 39 11.87 2.78 -5.26
N LEU A 40 10.80 3.54 -5.02
CA LEU A 40 10.89 4.95 -4.65
C LEU A 40 11.23 5.09 -3.16
N GLU A 41 12.28 5.84 -2.85
CA GLU A 41 12.73 6.08 -1.47
C GLU A 41 11.66 6.79 -0.61
N ASP A 42 10.88 7.67 -1.24
CA ASP A 42 9.76 8.36 -0.60
C ASP A 42 8.60 7.43 -0.27
N HIS A 43 8.51 6.24 -0.86
CA HIS A 43 7.43 5.29 -0.61
C HIS A 43 7.89 4.27 0.43
N ASN A 44 7.72 4.63 1.70
CA ASN A 44 8.10 3.78 2.82
C ASN A 44 7.03 3.81 3.92
N ALA A 45 7.25 3.04 4.99
CA ALA A 45 6.27 2.89 6.06
C ALA A 45 5.94 4.21 6.77
N LEU A 46 6.95 5.06 7.00
CA LEU A 46 6.79 6.32 7.70
C LEU A 46 6.02 7.32 6.85
N SER A 47 6.46 7.59 5.62
CA SER A 47 5.81 8.54 4.72
C SER A 47 4.38 8.12 4.36
N ALA A 48 4.14 6.83 4.11
CA ALA A 48 2.80 6.32 3.85
C ALA A 48 1.87 6.50 5.05
N HIS A 49 2.38 6.34 6.28
CA HIS A 49 1.59 6.61 7.50
C HIS A 49 1.25 8.10 7.63
N LEU A 50 2.22 8.99 7.39
CA LEU A 50 1.99 10.43 7.42
C LEU A 50 0.97 10.87 6.36
N GLU A 51 1.06 10.32 5.14
CA GLU A 51 0.11 10.67 4.07
C GLU A 51 -1.30 10.15 4.39
N ARG A 52 -1.44 8.91 4.89
CA ARG A 52 -2.75 8.43 5.36
C ARG A 52 -3.33 9.32 6.45
N LYS A 53 -2.50 9.79 7.39
CA LYS A 53 -2.94 10.73 8.45
C LYS A 53 -3.38 12.07 7.85
N ARG A 54 -2.68 12.59 6.84
CA ARG A 54 -3.02 13.83 6.13
C ARG A 54 -4.36 13.70 5.40
N LEU A 55 -4.56 12.61 4.65
CA LEU A 55 -5.79 12.32 3.93
C LEU A 55 -6.98 12.13 4.86
N ALA A 56 -6.80 11.40 5.98
CA ALA A 56 -7.85 11.23 6.98
C ALA A 56 -8.27 12.57 7.62
N ALA A 57 -7.30 13.46 7.91
CA ALA A 57 -7.59 14.79 8.43
C ALA A 57 -8.35 15.66 7.40
N ALA A 58 -8.00 15.57 6.11
CA ALA A 58 -8.72 16.26 5.05
C ALA A 58 -10.16 15.72 4.88
N ALA A 59 -10.33 14.40 4.86
CA ALA A 59 -11.64 13.75 4.72
C ALA A 59 -12.59 14.10 5.86
N SER A 60 -12.10 14.12 7.10
CA SER A 60 -12.91 14.50 8.28
C SER A 60 -13.46 15.94 8.25
N ASN A 61 -12.89 16.81 7.41
CA ASN A 61 -13.34 18.19 7.24
C ASN A 61 -14.33 18.36 6.07
N GLU A 62 -14.41 17.37 5.17
CA GLU A 62 -15.30 17.39 4.00
C GLU A 62 -16.62 16.63 4.26
N GLU A 63 -16.64 15.64 5.17
CA GLU A 63 -17.85 14.91 5.61
C GLU A 63 -18.74 15.68 6.60
N GLY A 64 -18.57 17.00 6.73
CA GLY A 64 -19.41 17.88 7.55
C GLY A 64 -20.34 18.82 6.75
N ASN A 65 -20.37 18.71 5.42
CA ASN A 65 -21.07 19.66 4.54
C ASN A 65 -21.89 18.98 3.44
N ASP A 66 -22.50 17.82 3.71
CA ASP A 66 -23.52 17.21 2.86
C ASP A 66 -24.93 17.38 3.43
N GLY A 67 -25.42 18.62 3.36
CA GLY A 67 -26.83 18.83 3.05
C GLY A 67 -27.85 18.85 4.20
N ARG A 68 -28.22 20.09 4.56
CA ARG A 68 -29.61 20.61 4.59
C ARG A 68 -30.65 19.96 5.51
#